data_AF-A0A847H5P5-F1
#
_entry.id   AF-A0A847H5P5-F1
#
_cell.length_a   1.000
_cell.length_b   1.000
_cell.length_c   1.000
_cell.angle_alpha   90.00
_cell.angle_beta   90.00
_cell.angle_gamma   90.00
#
_symmetry.space_group_name_H-M   'P 1'
#
loop_
_entity.id
_entity.type
_entity.pdbx_description
1 polymer ?
#
loop_
_entity_poly.entity_id
_entity_poly.type
_entity_poly.pdbx_seq_one_letter_code
_entity_poly.pdbx_strand_id
1 'polypeptide(L)'
;HMESLFSQYLKYKDMPASEFKKEKITSLAAEIQWYFHQIMPYKRGSAAMGDALARILMEASGLELGRWKVDVIPDIETFVTYKKDFIKNYSQLFEEAPYFPKQNNGQLLQTAEMKKIA
;
A
#
# COMPACT_ATOMS: atom_id res chain seq x y z
N HIS A 1 -12.93 14.56 2.87
CA HIS A 1 -12.68 13.67 1.71
C HIS A 1 -11.94 12.40 2.14
N MET A 2 -10.75 12.50 2.74
CA MET A 2 -9.99 11.34 3.24
C MET A 2 -10.80 10.39 4.13
N GLU A 3 -11.59 10.90 5.07
CA GLU A 3 -12.49 10.09 5.90
C GLU A 3 -13.48 9.23 5.10
N SER A 4 -13.97 9.75 3.97
CA SER A 4 -14.85 9.01 3.06
C SER A 4 -14.10 7.87 2.36
N LEU A 5 -12.85 8.10 1.95
CA LEU A 5 -11.99 7.06 1.36
C LEU A 5 -11.69 5.96 2.39
N PHE A 6 -11.37 6.32 3.63
CA PHE A 6 -11.19 5.36 4.72
C PHE A 6 -12.45 4.55 5.01
N SER A 7 -13.61 5.21 5.03
CA SER A 7 -14.90 4.54 5.21
C SER A 7 -15.21 3.57 4.06
N GLN A 8 -14.81 3.88 2.83
CA GLN A 8 -14.90 2.95 1.71
C GLN A 8 -13.94 1.78 1.88
N TYR A 9 -12.69 2.04 2.26
CA TYR A 9 -11.68 1.01 2.53
C TYR A 9 -12.18 -0.03 3.55
N LEU A 10 -12.77 0.44 4.66
CA LEU A 10 -13.29 -0.44 5.70
C LEU A 10 -14.39 -1.40 5.20
N LYS A 11 -15.16 -1.04 4.16
CA LYS A 11 -16.17 -1.93 3.57
C LYS A 11 -15.57 -3.13 2.85
N TYR A 12 -14.33 -2.99 2.34
CA TYR A 12 -13.67 -4.02 1.52
C TYR A 12 -12.57 -4.77 2.28
N LYS A 13 -12.00 -4.18 3.33
CA LYS A 13 -10.86 -4.72 4.10
C LYS A 13 -11.04 -6.18 4.49
N ASP A 14 -12.22 -6.53 5.01
CA ASP A 14 -12.49 -7.86 5.57
C ASP A 14 -13.17 -8.82 4.58
N MET A 15 -13.33 -8.43 3.32
CA MET A 15 -13.84 -9.33 2.28
C MET A 15 -12.89 -10.52 2.06
N PRO A 16 -13.38 -11.67 1.57
CA PRO A 16 -12.52 -12.78 1.14
C PRO A 16 -11.54 -12.35 0.04
N ALA A 17 -10.39 -13.03 -0.02
CA ALA A 17 -9.39 -12.79 -1.06
C ALA A 17 -10.00 -13.00 -2.45
N SER A 18 -9.93 -11.97 -3.29
CA SER A 18 -10.45 -11.97 -4.65
C SER A 18 -9.77 -10.86 -5.46
N GLU A 19 -9.75 -11.01 -6.78
CA GLU A 19 -9.24 -9.96 -7.68
C GLU A 19 -10.00 -8.64 -7.50
N PHE A 20 -11.31 -8.71 -7.29
CA PHE A 20 -12.14 -7.53 -7.00
C PHE A 20 -11.70 -6.82 -5.71
N LYS A 21 -11.51 -7.58 -4.60
CA LYS A 21 -11.01 -7.00 -3.35
C LYS A 21 -9.66 -6.33 -3.57
N LYS A 22 -8.74 -7.04 -4.24
CA LYS A 22 -7.39 -6.53 -4.53
C LYS A 22 -7.46 -5.19 -5.27
N GLU A 23 -8.20 -5.13 -6.37
CA GLU A 23 -8.37 -3.91 -7.16
C GLU A 23 -8.93 -2.75 -6.33
N LYS A 24 -9.97 -3.01 -5.50
CA LYS A 24 -10.57 -1.99 -4.64
C LYS A 24 -9.63 -1.47 -3.58
N ILE A 25 -8.95 -2.37 -2.85
CA ILE A 25 -8.01 -1.99 -1.80
C ILE A 25 -6.83 -1.23 -2.39
N THR A 26 -6.24 -1.72 -3.49
CA THR A 26 -5.11 -1.04 -4.15
C THR A 26 -5.52 0.35 -4.65
N SER A 27 -6.69 0.50 -5.28
CA SER A 27 -7.16 1.80 -5.76
C SER A 27 -7.40 2.80 -4.63
N LEU A 28 -8.01 2.35 -3.53
CA LEU A 28 -8.28 3.20 -2.36
C LEU A 28 -6.99 3.60 -1.64
N ALA A 29 -6.04 2.67 -1.48
CA ALA A 29 -4.73 2.97 -0.90
C ALA A 29 -3.96 3.98 -1.76
N ALA A 30 -3.94 3.80 -3.08
CA ALA A 30 -3.34 4.73 -4.02
C ALA A 30 -3.98 6.13 -3.96
N GLU A 31 -5.32 6.21 -3.89
CA GLU A 31 -6.02 7.49 -3.80
C GLU A 31 -5.74 8.20 -2.47
N ILE A 32 -5.73 7.46 -1.36
CA ILE A 32 -5.37 7.98 -0.04
C ILE A 32 -3.93 8.51 -0.05
N GLN A 33 -2.98 7.75 -0.59
CA GLN A 33 -1.58 8.18 -0.69
C GLN A 33 -1.43 9.42 -1.55
N TRP A 34 -2.10 9.47 -2.71
CA TRP A 34 -2.08 10.63 -3.60
C TRP A 34 -2.52 11.88 -2.85
N TYR A 35 -3.69 11.85 -2.18
CA TYR A 35 -4.12 13.01 -1.40
C TYR A 35 -3.17 13.34 -0.25
N PHE A 36 -2.64 12.33 0.45
CA PHE A 36 -1.72 12.55 1.56
C PHE A 36 -0.43 13.25 1.12
N HIS A 37 0.14 12.83 -0.01
CA HIS A 37 1.31 13.47 -0.60
C HIS A 37 0.98 14.85 -1.15
N GLN A 38 -0.17 15.05 -1.79
CA GLN A 38 -0.55 16.38 -2.28
C GLN A 38 -0.71 17.41 -1.17
N ILE A 39 -1.32 17.03 -0.03
CA ILE A 39 -1.58 17.98 1.06
C ILE A 39 -0.35 18.21 1.95
N MET A 40 0.64 17.31 1.92
CA MET A 40 1.83 17.33 2.79
C MET A 40 1.50 17.82 4.22
N PRO A 41 0.70 17.07 5.00
CA PRO A 41 0.02 17.62 6.18
C PRO A 41 0.99 17.96 7.33
N TYR A 42 2.19 17.39 7.31
CA TYR A 42 3.23 17.64 8.29
C TYR A 42 4.39 18.44 7.70
N LYS A 43 5.05 19.23 8.55
CA LYS A 43 6.25 20.03 8.18
C LYS A 43 7.38 19.18 7.59
N ARG A 44 7.47 17.90 7.97
CA ARG A 44 8.48 16.95 7.50
C ARG A 44 7.93 15.53 7.61
N GLY A 45 8.39 14.64 6.73
CA GLY A 45 8.10 13.21 6.80
C GLY A 45 6.77 12.79 6.16
N SER A 46 6.01 13.72 5.61
CA SER A 46 4.73 13.45 4.92
C SER A 46 4.87 12.41 3.80
N ALA A 47 5.94 12.44 3.00
CA ALA A 47 6.21 11.44 1.97
C ALA A 47 6.27 10.02 2.56
N ALA A 48 7.18 9.82 3.53
CA ALA A 48 7.37 8.53 4.20
C ALA A 48 6.11 8.05 4.95
N MET A 49 5.37 8.97 5.58
CA MET A 49 4.11 8.63 6.25
C MET A 49 3.01 8.21 5.25
N GLY A 50 2.93 8.87 4.10
CA GLY A 50 2.00 8.49 3.03
C GLY A 50 2.29 7.10 2.48
N ASP A 51 3.56 6.78 2.27
CA ASP A 51 4.01 5.46 1.81
C ASP A 51 3.71 4.37 2.84
N ALA A 52 4.06 4.62 4.10
CA ALA A 52 3.78 3.71 5.20
C ALA A 52 2.28 3.47 5.35
N LEU A 53 1.46 4.53 5.26
CA LEU A 53 0.02 4.43 5.34
C LEU A 53 -0.56 3.55 4.22
N ALA A 54 -0.17 3.79 2.97
CA ALA A 54 -0.63 3.00 1.83
C ALA A 54 -0.30 1.51 2.01
N ARG A 55 0.93 1.21 2.44
CA ARG A 55 1.40 -0.15 2.72
C ARG A 55 0.59 -0.80 3.84
N ILE A 56 0.40 -0.11 4.97
CA ILE A 56 -0.38 -0.62 6.11
C ILE A 56 -1.81 -0.96 5.69
N LEU A 57 -2.47 -0.13 4.88
CA LEU A 57 -3.82 -0.40 4.40
C LEU A 57 -3.90 -1.69 3.57
N MET A 58 -2.91 -1.92 2.71
CA MET A 58 -2.85 -3.11 1.86
C MET A 58 -2.51 -4.37 2.68
N GLU A 59 -1.49 -4.30 3.53
CA GLU A 59 -1.07 -5.40 4.42
C GLU A 59 -2.19 -5.78 5.40
N ALA A 60 -2.87 -4.79 5.99
CA ALA A 60 -4.01 -5.04 6.87
C ALA A 60 -5.22 -5.64 6.13
N SER A 61 -5.23 -5.64 4.81
CA SER A 61 -6.25 -6.31 3.97
C SER A 61 -5.78 -7.69 3.46
N GLY A 62 -4.60 -8.13 3.88
CA GLY A 62 -3.97 -9.39 3.48
C GLY A 62 -3.20 -9.32 2.16
N LEU A 63 -2.95 -8.13 1.61
CA LEU A 63 -2.12 -7.94 0.42
C LEU A 63 -0.68 -7.65 0.82
N GLU A 64 0.27 -8.32 0.18
CA GLU A 64 1.66 -7.92 0.22
C GLU A 64 1.98 -6.95 -0.92
N LEU A 65 2.95 -6.08 -0.65
CA LEU A 65 3.40 -5.06 -1.57
C LEU A 65 4.90 -5.22 -1.81
N GLY A 66 5.29 -5.33 -3.08
CA GLY A 66 6.68 -5.34 -3.50
C GLY A 66 7.42 -4.03 -3.16
N ARG A 67 8.68 -3.97 -3.54
CA ARG A 67 9.46 -2.73 -3.49
C ARG A 67 9.00 -1.79 -4.61
N TRP A 68 9.16 -0.49 -4.39
CA TRP A 68 9.11 0.47 -5.50
C TRP A 68 10.19 0.11 -6.52
N LYS A 69 9.92 0.37 -7.81
CA LYS A 69 10.97 0.27 -8.83
C LYS A 69 12.09 1.26 -8.52
N VAL A 70 13.31 0.94 -8.97
CA VAL A 70 14.56 1.67 -8.63
C VAL A 70 14.46 3.19 -8.81
N ASP A 71 13.75 3.66 -9.83
CA ASP A 71 13.64 5.08 -10.15
C ASP A 71 12.29 5.71 -9.79
N VAL A 72 11.44 4.99 -9.04
CA VAL A 72 10.14 5.49 -8.59
C VAL A 72 10.29 6.19 -7.25
N ILE A 73 9.95 7.47 -7.22
CA ILE A 73 9.85 8.28 -6.01
C ILE A 73 8.36 8.62 -5.80
N PRO A 74 7.63 7.92 -4.91
CA PRO A 74 6.17 7.92 -4.90
C PRO A 74 5.54 9.30 -4.72
N ASP A 75 6.06 10.14 -3.82
CA ASP A 75 5.56 11.48 -3.60
C ASP A 75 5.78 12.37 -4.83
N ILE A 76 6.94 12.27 -5.48
CA ILE A 76 7.20 12.96 -6.75
C ILE A 76 6.24 12.50 -7.84
N GLU A 77 6.01 11.18 -7.98
CA GLU A 77 5.03 10.63 -8.91
C GLU A 77 3.64 11.25 -8.69
N THR A 78 3.20 11.42 -7.43
CA THR A 78 1.90 12.06 -7.16
C THR A 78 1.83 13.51 -7.61
N PHE A 79 2.93 14.28 -7.49
CA PHE A 79 2.98 15.69 -7.89
C PHE A 79 3.01 15.90 -9.41
N VAL A 80 3.57 14.95 -10.17
CA VAL A 80 3.72 15.08 -11.61
C VAL A 80 2.68 14.31 -12.42
N THR A 81 1.81 13.54 -11.77
CA THR A 81 0.74 12.79 -12.43
C THR A 81 -0.64 13.22 -11.95
N TYR A 82 -1.61 13.22 -12.87
CA TYR A 82 -3.01 13.42 -12.47
C TYR A 82 -3.48 12.25 -11.63
N LYS A 83 -4.27 12.53 -10.59
CA LYS A 83 -4.83 11.53 -9.65
C LYS A 83 -5.34 10.26 -10.34
N LYS A 84 -6.14 10.42 -11.40
CA LYS A 84 -6.74 9.29 -12.14
C LYS A 84 -5.67 8.37 -12.74
N ASP A 85 -4.60 8.95 -13.28
CA ASP A 85 -3.51 8.19 -13.92
C ASP A 85 -2.60 7.56 -12.86
N PHE A 86 -2.34 8.26 -11.76
CA PHE A 86 -1.63 7.70 -10.60
C PHE A 86 -2.32 6.44 -10.09
N ILE A 87 -3.63 6.52 -9.79
CA ILE A 87 -4.40 5.38 -9.28
C ILE A 87 -4.42 4.23 -10.29
N LYS A 88 -4.64 4.53 -11.58
CA LYS A 88 -4.69 3.52 -12.65
C LYS A 88 -3.37 2.77 -12.80
N ASN A 89 -2.24 3.48 -12.68
CA ASN A 89 -0.91 2.94 -12.93
C ASN A 89 -0.21 2.48 -11.65
N TYR A 90 -0.84 2.65 -10.47
CA TYR A 90 -0.22 2.46 -9.17
C TYR A 90 0.49 1.10 -9.01
N SER A 91 -0.17 0.00 -9.39
CA SER A 91 0.42 -1.34 -9.31
C SER A 91 1.67 -1.52 -10.17
N GLN A 92 1.85 -0.68 -11.21
CA GLN A 92 3.00 -0.72 -12.10
C GLN A 92 4.21 0.07 -11.56
N LEU A 93 4.04 0.79 -10.45
CA LEU A 93 5.12 1.53 -9.78
C LEU A 93 6.02 0.61 -8.93
N PHE A 94 5.59 -0.62 -8.69
CA PHE A 94 6.30 -1.63 -7.92
C PHE A 94 7.03 -2.62 -8.81
N GLU A 95 8.10 -3.22 -8.29
CA GLU A 95 8.79 -4.36 -8.90
C GLU A 95 7.83 -5.54 -9.11
N GLU A 96 6.96 -5.76 -8.12
CA GLU A 96 5.89 -6.74 -8.14
C GLU A 96 4.56 -6.06 -7.81
N ALA A 97 3.55 -6.27 -8.64
CA ALA A 97 2.20 -5.77 -8.38
C ALA A 97 1.64 -6.36 -7.07
N PRO A 98 0.75 -5.66 -6.34
CA PRO A 98 0.18 -6.16 -5.09
C PRO A 98 -0.42 -7.56 -5.27
N TYR A 99 -0.21 -8.46 -4.30
CA TYR A 99 -0.70 -9.84 -4.36
C TYR A 99 -1.15 -10.36 -3.01
N PHE A 100 -2.01 -11.37 -3.02
CA PHE A 100 -2.28 -12.17 -1.82
C PHE A 100 -1.16 -13.21 -1.69
N PRO A 101 -0.40 -13.23 -0.58
CA PRO A 101 0.62 -14.24 -0.37
C PRO A 101 -0.05 -15.62 -0.35
N LYS A 102 0.58 -16.61 -1.00
CA LYS A 102 0.12 -17.99 -0.89
C LYS A 102 0.31 -18.41 0.56
N GLN A 103 -0.76 -18.92 1.20
CA GLN A 103 -0.61 -19.58 2.49
C GLN A 103 0.29 -20.80 2.28
N ASN A 104 1.54 -20.72 2.73
CA ASN A 104 2.36 -21.91 2.86
C ASN A 104 1.68 -22.77 3.93
N ASN A 105 1.20 -23.94 3.52
CA ASN A 105 0.64 -24.94 4.43
C ASN A 105 1.68 -25.31 5.50
N GLY A 106 1.65 -24.65 6.64
CA GLY A 106 2.10 -25.20 7.92
C GLY A 106 3.58 -25.09 8.30
N GLN A 107 4.24 -23.93 8.15
CA GLN A 107 5.35 -23.60 9.05
C GLN A 107 5.19 -22.19 9.61
N LEU A 108 4.79 -22.16 10.88
CA LEU A 108 4.93 -21.01 11.76
C LEU A 108 6.32 -20.40 11.57
N LEU A 109 6.38 -19.14 11.18
CA LEU A 109 7.53 -18.30 11.50
C LEU A 109 7.64 -18.35 13.02
N GLN A 110 8.60 -19.15 13.52
CA GLN A 110 9.05 -19.04 14.89
C GLN A 110 9.44 -17.58 15.10
N THR A 111 8.59 -16.90 15.86
CA THR A 111 8.88 -15.70 16.60
C THR A 111 10.29 -15.73 17.14
N ALA A 112 11.04 -14.66 16.84
CA ALA A 112 12.03 -14.07 17.74
C ALA A 112 12.79 -15.06 18.65
N GLU A 113 13.82 -15.73 18.13
CA GLU A 113 14.97 -16.14 18.94
C GLU A 113 16.16 -16.53 18.05
N MET A 114 17.35 -16.08 18.47
CA MET A 114 18.68 -16.47 17.98
C MET A 114 19.20 -15.87 16.66
N LYS A 115 19.59 -14.59 16.72
CA LYS A 115 20.96 -14.19 16.35
C LYS A 115 21.63 -13.48 17.52
N LYS A 116 21.88 -14.24 18.59
CA LYS A 116 23.10 -14.09 19.37
C LYS A 116 24.09 -15.13 18.82
N ILE A 117 25.34 -14.71 18.66
CA ILE A 117 26.55 -15.51 18.38
C ILE A 117 26.81 -15.80 16.88
N ALA A 118 27.59 -14.94 16.25
CA ALA A 118 28.99 -15.23 15.90
C ALA A 118 29.76 -13.91 15.80
#